data_AF-A0A2V7YC62-F1
#
_entry.id   AF-A0A2V7YC62-F1
#
_cell.length_a   1.000
_cell.length_b   1.000
_cell.length_c   1.000
_cell.angle_alpha   90.00
_cell.angle_beta   90.00
_cell.angle_gamma   90.00
#
_symmetry.space_group_name_H-M   'P 1'
#
loop_
_entity.id
_entity.type
_entity.pdbx_description
1 polymer ?
#
loop_
_entity_poly.entity_id
_entity_poly.type
_entity_poly.pdbx_seq_one_letter_code
_entity_poly.pdbx_strand_id
1 'polypeptide(L)'
;MRHRYSYLDPDLIRQLLAEMGLRRLFNHLLLQTGGDVEEAMRWMRALQERGYIDPNIDLEAFFARLVEENIIGQDANGNVVLATGGERQIRRDALDEIFGGLQKSMTGSHSVNNAGQGSERLTETRQYQFGDDPMSIDSIRSIQNAMKRIDPADPITITEGDLEVFETEHNSSCATVVMIDISHSMVLYGEDRITPAKKVALALTELIISKYPKDAIDVLLFGDDAKEV
;
A
#
# COMPACT_ATOMS: atom_id res chain seq x y z
N MET A 1 17.24 33.49 24.77
CA MET A 1 15.80 33.33 25.08
C MET A 1 15.41 31.90 24.71
N ARG A 2 15.36 30.99 25.68
CA ARG A 2 15.14 29.56 25.45
C ARG A 2 13.63 29.31 25.58
N HIS A 3 12.89 29.48 24.50
CA HIS A 3 11.45 29.17 24.51
C HIS A 3 11.28 27.66 24.63
N ARG A 4 10.90 27.20 25.82
CA ARG A 4 10.52 25.81 26.06
C ARG A 4 9.00 25.74 25.90
N TYR A 5 8.54 25.64 24.67
CA TYR A 5 7.14 25.34 24.37
C TYR A 5 6.93 23.84 24.50
N SER A 6 6.10 23.44 25.47
CA SER A 6 4.97 22.53 25.32
C SER A 6 4.54 22.05 26.71
N TYR A 7 3.55 22.70 27.31
CA TYR A 7 2.77 22.06 28.37
C TYR A 7 1.96 20.97 27.68
N LEU A 8 2.38 19.71 27.85
CA LEU A 8 1.61 18.57 27.41
C LEU A 8 0.54 18.33 28.48
N ASP A 9 -0.71 18.63 28.15
CA ASP A 9 -1.86 18.46 29.05
C ASP A 9 -2.05 16.97 29.38
N PRO A 10 -1.92 16.57 30.66
CA PRO A 10 -2.09 15.17 31.08
C PRO A 10 -3.46 14.58 30.72
N ASP A 11 -4.51 15.39 30.71
CA ASP A 11 -5.87 14.93 30.40
C ASP A 11 -6.02 14.65 28.91
N LEU A 12 -5.43 15.51 28.07
CA LEU A 12 -5.32 15.27 26.63
C LEU A 12 -4.56 13.97 26.31
N ILE A 13 -3.46 13.70 27.01
CA ILE A 13 -2.69 12.45 26.82
C ILE A 13 -3.56 11.23 27.16
N ARG A 14 -4.30 11.26 28.27
CA ARG A 14 -5.17 10.14 28.67
C ARG A 14 -6.28 9.92 27.65
N GLN A 15 -6.86 10.99 27.15
CA GLN A 15 -7.90 10.92 26.12
C GLN A 15 -7.37 10.31 24.82
N LEU A 16 -6.19 10.76 24.35
CA LEU A 16 -5.54 10.21 23.15
C LEU A 16 -5.19 8.73 23.32
N LEU A 17 -4.66 8.32 24.47
CA LEU A 17 -4.33 6.92 24.73
C LEU A 17 -5.59 6.03 24.79
N ALA A 18 -6.67 6.51 25.40
CA ALA A 18 -7.94 5.80 25.44
C ALA A 18 -8.52 5.64 24.04
N GLU A 19 -8.48 6.69 23.23
CA GLU A 19 -8.92 6.68 21.84
C GLU A 19 -8.11 5.71 20.97
N MET A 20 -6.78 5.70 21.10
CA MET A 20 -5.93 4.71 20.43
C MET A 20 -6.27 3.27 20.84
N GLY A 21 -6.66 3.05 22.10
CA GLY A 21 -7.11 1.74 22.58
C GLY A 21 -8.44 1.32 21.94
N LEU A 22 -9.44 2.20 21.97
CA LEU A 22 -10.77 1.96 21.40
C LEU A 22 -10.70 1.73 19.90
N ARG A 23 -9.88 2.50 19.18
CA ARG A 23 -9.70 2.38 17.74
C ARG A 23 -9.12 1.03 17.35
N ARG A 24 -8.08 0.57 18.06
CA ARG A 24 -7.51 -0.77 17.85
C ARG A 24 -8.51 -1.88 18.15
N LEU A 25 -9.29 -1.74 19.22
CA LEU A 25 -10.36 -2.68 19.54
C LEU A 25 -11.41 -2.72 18.43
N PHE A 26 -11.92 -1.56 18.01
CA PHE A 26 -12.89 -1.46 16.93
C PHE A 26 -12.40 -2.12 15.65
N ASN A 27 -11.18 -1.81 15.20
CA ASN A 27 -10.59 -2.42 14.00
C ASN A 27 -10.43 -3.93 14.14
N HIS A 28 -10.05 -4.43 15.32
CA HIS A 28 -9.97 -5.86 15.59
C HIS A 28 -11.34 -6.54 15.49
N LEU A 29 -12.37 -5.95 16.10
CA LEU A 29 -13.73 -6.49 16.04
C LEU A 29 -14.29 -6.45 14.62
N LEU A 30 -14.05 -5.37 13.89
CA LEU A 30 -14.47 -5.23 12.51
C LEU A 30 -13.86 -6.29 11.60
N LEU A 31 -12.60 -6.66 11.83
CA LEU A 31 -11.95 -7.76 11.11
C LEU A 31 -12.60 -9.13 11.44
N GLN A 32 -12.94 -9.34 12.70
CA GLN A 32 -13.63 -10.54 13.19
C GLN A 32 -15.06 -10.66 12.64
N THR A 33 -15.78 -9.55 12.53
CA THR A 33 -17.14 -9.49 11.96
C THR A 33 -17.15 -9.46 10.43
N GLY A 34 -15.98 -9.47 9.78
CA GLY A 34 -15.89 -9.45 8.32
C GLY A 34 -16.32 -8.13 7.69
N GLY A 35 -16.16 -7.01 8.38
CA GLY A 35 -16.51 -5.68 7.90
C GLY A 35 -17.92 -5.20 8.31
N ASP A 36 -18.68 -6.01 9.06
CA ASP A 36 -19.96 -5.58 9.63
C ASP A 36 -19.72 -4.59 10.79
N VAL A 37 -19.93 -3.30 10.48
CA VAL A 37 -19.75 -2.18 11.41
C VAL A 37 -20.79 -2.22 12.53
N GLU A 38 -22.04 -2.56 12.22
CA GLU A 38 -23.10 -2.60 13.21
C GLU A 38 -22.86 -3.70 14.25
N GLU A 39 -22.44 -4.88 13.82
CA GLU A 39 -22.05 -5.97 14.71
C GLU A 39 -20.83 -5.58 15.57
N ALA A 40 -19.82 -4.94 14.98
CA ALA A 40 -18.65 -4.47 15.73
C ALA A 40 -19.05 -3.45 16.82
N MET A 41 -19.94 -2.49 16.50
CA MET A 41 -20.49 -1.54 17.46
C MET A 41 -21.30 -2.24 18.57
N ARG A 42 -22.15 -3.22 18.21
CA ARG A 42 -22.89 -4.05 19.18
C ARG A 42 -21.94 -4.73 20.15
N TRP A 43 -20.85 -5.33 19.66
CA TRP A 43 -19.87 -6.02 20.50
C TRP A 43 -19.13 -5.05 21.43
N MET A 44 -18.77 -3.86 20.98
CA MET A 44 -18.17 -2.84 21.86
C MET A 44 -19.10 -2.44 23.00
N ARG A 45 -20.39 -2.23 22.71
CA ARG A 45 -21.40 -1.93 23.76
C ARG A 45 -21.52 -3.09 24.75
N ALA A 46 -21.60 -4.33 24.26
CA ALA A 46 -21.64 -5.52 25.12
C ALA A 46 -20.36 -5.68 25.98
N LEU A 47 -19.19 -5.31 25.46
CA LEU A 47 -17.94 -5.31 26.22
C LEU A 47 -17.94 -4.24 27.33
N GLN A 48 -18.53 -3.07 27.09
CA GLN A 48 -18.71 -2.04 28.12
C GLN A 48 -19.68 -2.49 29.21
N GLU A 49 -20.82 -3.08 28.84
CA GLU A 49 -21.80 -3.63 29.81
C GLU A 49 -21.19 -4.71 30.72
N ARG A 50 -20.26 -5.50 30.18
CA ARG A 50 -19.53 -6.54 30.94
C ARG A 50 -18.36 -5.98 31.74
N GLY A 51 -18.05 -4.68 31.65
CA GLY A 51 -16.98 -4.01 32.38
C GLY A 51 -15.59 -4.17 31.79
N TYR A 52 -15.44 -4.63 30.55
CA TYR A 52 -14.14 -4.68 29.86
C TYR A 52 -13.70 -3.32 29.30
N ILE A 53 -14.67 -2.46 29.00
CA ILE A 53 -14.47 -1.04 28.65
C ILE A 53 -14.95 -0.22 29.84
N ASP A 54 -14.19 0.82 30.20
CA ASP A 54 -14.57 1.72 31.30
C ASP A 54 -15.99 2.28 31.05
N PRO A 55 -16.93 2.14 32.01
CA PRO A 55 -18.29 2.66 31.88
C PRO A 55 -18.36 4.18 31.67
N ASN A 56 -17.31 4.92 32.04
CA ASN A 56 -17.24 6.37 31.86
C ASN A 56 -16.83 6.79 30.43
N ILE A 57 -16.41 5.84 29.59
CA ILE A 57 -16.09 6.11 28.19
C ILE A 57 -17.39 6.27 27.40
N ASP A 58 -17.56 7.41 26.72
CA ASP A 58 -18.66 7.62 25.80
C ASP A 58 -18.38 6.96 24.45
N LEU A 59 -18.96 5.76 24.26
CA LEU A 59 -18.85 5.02 22.99
C LEU A 59 -19.59 5.72 21.85
N GLU A 60 -20.68 6.44 22.11
CA GLU A 60 -21.43 7.12 21.06
C GLU A 60 -20.63 8.33 20.53
N ALA A 61 -19.95 9.07 21.41
CA ALA A 61 -19.00 10.10 21.01
C ALA A 61 -17.79 9.54 20.26
N PHE A 62 -17.36 8.31 20.54
CA PHE A 62 -16.34 7.61 19.75
C PHE A 62 -16.88 7.25 18.35
N PHE A 63 -18.07 6.68 18.24
CA PHE A 63 -18.66 6.34 16.94
C PHE A 63 -18.95 7.58 16.09
N ALA A 64 -19.44 8.67 16.69
CA ALA A 64 -19.65 9.94 15.99
C ALA A 64 -18.35 10.46 15.36
N ARG A 65 -17.21 10.37 16.07
CA ARG A 65 -15.90 10.71 15.50
C ARG A 65 -15.49 9.81 14.34
N LEU A 66 -15.81 8.51 14.36
CA LEU A 66 -15.56 7.63 13.21
C LEU A 66 -16.34 8.06 11.97
N VAL A 67 -17.55 8.63 12.15
CA VAL A 67 -18.32 9.23 11.05
C VAL A 67 -17.64 10.50 10.55
N GLU A 68 -17.23 11.39 11.45
CA GLU A 68 -16.55 12.65 11.09
C GLU A 68 -15.23 12.41 10.33
N GLU A 69 -14.48 11.39 10.73
CA GLU A 69 -13.23 11.00 10.09
C GLU A 69 -13.44 10.15 8.81
N ASN A 70 -14.69 9.89 8.40
CA ASN A 70 -15.03 9.07 7.22
C ASN A 70 -14.47 7.64 7.30
N ILE A 71 -14.44 7.05 8.50
CA ILE A 71 -14.18 5.61 8.69
C ILE A 71 -15.47 4.83 8.52
N ILE A 72 -16.56 5.31 9.10
CA ILE A 72 -17.89 4.72 8.93
C ILE A 72 -18.80 5.73 8.23
N GLY A 73 -19.79 5.24 7.49
CA GLY A 73 -20.76 6.04 6.77
C GLY A 73 -22.13 5.40 6.81
N GLN A 74 -23.04 5.92 5.99
CA GLN A 74 -24.37 5.34 5.79
C GLN A 74 -24.54 4.91 4.33
N ASP A 75 -25.17 3.77 4.12
CA ASP A 75 -25.57 3.32 2.79
C ASP A 75 -26.86 4.03 2.31
N ALA A 76 -27.31 3.73 1.09
CA ALA A 76 -28.53 4.29 0.52
C ALA A 76 -29.82 3.93 1.30
N ASN A 77 -29.76 2.90 2.15
CA ASN A 77 -30.87 2.44 2.98
C ASN A 77 -30.79 2.99 4.42
N GLY A 78 -29.73 3.74 4.76
CA GLY A 78 -29.49 4.29 6.10
C GLY A 78 -28.77 3.35 7.06
N ASN A 79 -28.29 2.18 6.61
CA ASN A 79 -27.51 1.26 7.45
C ASN A 79 -26.10 1.81 7.65
N VAL A 80 -25.52 1.56 8.81
CA VAL A 80 -24.14 1.99 9.09
C VAL A 80 -23.17 1.03 8.42
N VAL A 81 -22.34 1.55 7.53
CA VAL A 81 -21.39 0.74 6.74
C VAL A 81 -19.98 1.27 6.87
N LEU A 82 -19.00 0.42 6.55
CA LEU A 82 -17.62 0.83 6.45
C LEU A 82 -17.46 1.79 5.26
N ALA A 83 -16.88 2.96 5.49
CA ALA A 83 -16.59 3.91 4.43
C ALA A 83 -15.22 3.61 3.79
N THR A 84 -14.98 4.15 2.59
CA THR A 84 -13.71 3.97 1.87
C THR A 84 -12.50 4.46 2.66
N GLY A 85 -12.67 5.49 3.50
CA GLY A 85 -11.63 5.95 4.42
C GLY A 85 -11.27 4.89 5.47
N GLY A 86 -12.29 4.22 6.02
CA GLY A 86 -12.13 3.13 6.98
C GLY A 86 -11.45 1.91 6.37
N GLU A 87 -11.84 1.51 5.16
CA GLU A 87 -11.19 0.41 4.43
C GLU A 87 -9.69 0.67 4.23
N ARG A 88 -9.34 1.88 3.79
CA ARG A 88 -7.94 2.30 3.62
C ARG A 88 -7.19 2.28 4.94
N GLN A 89 -7.81 2.77 6.01
CA GLN A 89 -7.18 2.81 7.33
C GLN A 89 -6.90 1.40 7.85
N ILE A 90 -7.85 0.48 7.76
CA ILE A 90 -7.68 -0.91 8.23
C ILE A 90 -6.54 -1.61 7.49
N ARG A 91 -6.45 -1.38 6.17
CA ARG A 91 -5.36 -1.91 5.35
C ARG A 91 -3.99 -1.38 5.78
N ARG A 92 -3.88 -0.09 6.06
CA ARG A 92 -2.65 0.52 6.59
C ARG A 92 -2.30 0.01 7.99
N ASP A 93 -3.28 -0.06 8.88
CA ASP A 93 -3.07 -0.58 10.23
C ASP A 93 -2.59 -2.04 10.19
N ALA A 94 -3.14 -2.87 9.29
CA ALA A 94 -2.68 -4.24 9.09
C ALA A 94 -1.25 -4.29 8.54
N LEU A 95 -0.91 -3.41 7.59
CA LEU A 95 0.45 -3.27 7.08
C LEU A 95 1.43 -2.88 8.20
N ASP A 96 1.10 -1.85 8.97
CA ASP A 96 1.93 -1.35 10.07
C ASP A 96 2.07 -2.41 11.18
N GLU A 97 1.03 -3.19 11.49
CA GLU A 97 1.09 -4.28 12.45
C GLU A 97 2.08 -5.37 11.99
N ILE A 98 1.99 -5.79 10.72
CA ILE A 98 2.87 -6.83 10.16
C ILE A 98 4.32 -6.33 10.12
N PHE A 99 4.56 -5.12 9.58
CA PHE A 99 5.90 -4.59 9.41
C PHE A 99 6.53 -4.07 10.72
N GLY A 100 5.72 -3.58 11.65
CA GLY A 100 6.16 -3.17 12.98
C GLY A 100 6.66 -4.33 13.85
N GLY A 101 6.18 -5.56 13.58
CA GLY A 101 6.64 -6.79 14.22
C GLY A 101 7.88 -7.42 13.59
N LEU A 102 8.30 -6.99 12.39
CA LEU A 102 9.45 -7.58 11.70
C LEU A 102 10.76 -7.19 12.40
N GLN A 103 11.46 -8.18 12.96
CA GLN A 103 12.85 -8.01 13.38
C GLN A 103 13.73 -7.73 12.16
N LYS A 104 14.78 -6.92 12.35
CA LYS A 104 15.72 -6.52 11.32
C LYS A 104 16.40 -7.75 10.68
N SER A 105 15.85 -8.23 9.57
CA SER A 105 16.39 -9.32 8.76
C SER A 105 17.12 -8.73 7.54
N MET A 106 18.13 -9.45 7.03
CA MET A 106 19.01 -8.99 5.97
C MET A 106 18.25 -8.54 4.72
N THR A 107 18.65 -7.38 4.22
CA THR A 107 18.15 -6.72 3.00
C THR A 107 18.23 -7.65 1.79
N GLY A 108 17.08 -8.13 1.32
CA GLY A 108 16.92 -8.66 -0.04
C GLY A 108 16.63 -7.51 -0.99
N SER A 109 17.61 -7.14 -1.81
CA SER A 109 17.47 -6.15 -2.87
C SER A 109 17.01 -6.84 -4.15
N HIS A 110 15.72 -6.74 -4.49
CA HIS A 110 15.24 -7.06 -5.84
C HIS A 110 15.42 -5.83 -6.73
N SER A 111 16.64 -5.56 -7.18
CA SER A 111 16.90 -4.67 -8.31
C SER A 111 16.86 -5.51 -9.59
N VAL A 112 15.92 -5.21 -10.49
CA VAL A 112 15.86 -5.82 -11.81
C VAL A 112 16.89 -5.11 -12.68
N ASN A 113 17.96 -5.79 -13.08
CA ASN A 113 19.09 -5.25 -13.83
C ASN A 113 18.91 -5.27 -15.37
N ASN A 114 17.69 -5.10 -15.88
CA ASN A 114 17.45 -5.19 -17.33
C ASN A 114 16.90 -3.87 -17.88
N ALA A 115 17.69 -3.17 -18.71
CA ALA A 115 17.22 -2.10 -19.58
C ALA A 115 16.27 -2.68 -20.64
N GLY A 116 15.17 -1.99 -20.95
CA GLY A 116 14.08 -2.52 -21.79
C GLY A 116 13.09 -1.44 -22.21
N GLN A 117 12.11 -1.81 -23.05
CA GLN A 117 11.14 -0.86 -23.63
C GLN A 117 10.23 -0.26 -22.55
N GLY A 118 10.45 1.01 -22.23
CA GLY A 118 9.52 1.83 -21.47
C GLY A 118 9.48 3.25 -21.99
N SER A 119 8.61 4.09 -21.44
CA SER A 119 8.34 5.43 -22.01
C SER A 119 9.27 6.52 -21.51
N GLU A 120 9.99 6.31 -20.40
CA GLU A 120 10.86 7.34 -19.81
C GLU A 120 12.32 7.11 -20.18
N ARG A 121 12.94 8.18 -20.69
CA ARG A 121 14.35 8.20 -21.08
C ARG A 121 15.22 8.32 -19.84
N LEU A 122 16.15 7.39 -19.67
CA LEU A 122 17.25 7.52 -18.73
C LEU A 122 18.24 8.57 -19.23
N THR A 123 19.03 9.14 -18.30
CA THR A 123 20.15 10.01 -18.65
C THR A 123 21.29 9.24 -19.32
N GLU A 124 21.33 7.92 -19.10
CA GLU A 124 22.29 7.01 -19.71
C GLU A 124 21.95 6.76 -21.18
N THR A 125 23.00 6.62 -21.97
CA THR A 125 22.94 6.45 -23.42
C THR A 125 23.81 5.27 -23.79
N ARG A 126 23.38 4.54 -24.81
CA ARG A 126 24.14 3.43 -25.40
C ARG A 126 24.27 3.62 -26.90
N GLN A 127 25.19 2.87 -27.51
CA GLN A 127 25.34 2.89 -28.96
C GLN A 127 24.06 2.38 -29.64
N TYR A 128 23.68 3.06 -30.72
CA TYR A 128 22.56 2.67 -31.57
C TYR A 128 22.75 1.26 -32.12
N GLN A 129 21.66 0.49 -32.13
CA GLN A 129 21.59 -0.81 -32.79
C GLN A 129 20.42 -0.80 -33.77
N PHE A 130 20.60 -1.51 -34.89
CA PHE A 130 19.55 -1.64 -35.89
C PHE A 130 18.24 -2.16 -35.28
N GLY A 131 17.17 -1.36 -35.41
CA GLY A 131 15.85 -1.62 -34.83
C GLY A 131 15.46 -0.70 -33.66
N ASP A 132 16.40 0.11 -33.15
CA ASP A 132 16.10 1.13 -32.15
C ASP A 132 15.21 2.25 -32.72
N ASP A 133 14.35 2.81 -31.87
CA ASP A 133 13.44 3.90 -32.25
C ASP A 133 14.24 5.17 -32.61
N PRO A 134 14.10 5.72 -33.83
CA PRO A 134 14.77 6.95 -34.24
C PRO A 134 14.47 8.15 -33.33
N MET A 135 13.32 8.17 -32.65
CA MET A 135 12.96 9.25 -31.73
C MET A 135 13.78 9.20 -30.43
N SER A 136 14.42 8.06 -30.12
CA SER A 136 15.25 7.88 -28.93
C SER A 136 16.71 8.34 -29.10
N ILE A 137 17.09 8.82 -30.28
CA ILE A 137 18.46 9.27 -30.58
C ILE A 137 18.81 10.53 -29.75
N ASP A 138 19.95 10.49 -29.06
CA ASP A 138 20.57 11.66 -28.45
C ASP A 138 21.36 12.42 -29.53
N SER A 139 20.73 13.42 -30.13
CA SER A 139 21.34 14.25 -31.15
C SER A 139 22.60 14.97 -30.66
N ILE A 140 22.66 15.35 -29.38
CA ILE A 140 23.79 16.11 -28.84
C ILE A 140 25.02 15.21 -28.73
N ARG A 141 24.88 14.05 -28.08
CA ARG A 141 25.99 13.08 -27.98
C ARG A 141 26.38 12.51 -29.32
N SER A 142 25.40 12.25 -30.19
CA SER A 142 25.69 11.74 -31.54
C SER A 142 26.51 12.72 -32.37
N ILE A 143 26.19 14.02 -32.32
CA ILE A 143 26.99 15.06 -32.97
C ILE A 143 28.36 15.19 -32.31
N GLN A 144 28.45 15.13 -30.98
CA GLN A 144 29.74 15.16 -30.28
C GLN A 144 30.66 14.01 -30.68
N ASN A 145 30.12 12.80 -30.84
CA ASN A 145 30.87 11.63 -31.29
C ASN A 145 31.33 11.78 -32.74
N ALA A 146 30.46 12.25 -33.63
CA ALA A 146 30.82 12.56 -35.01
C ALA A 146 31.93 13.63 -35.09
N MET A 147 31.87 14.68 -34.26
CA MET A 147 32.90 15.72 -34.19
C MET A 147 34.24 15.22 -33.64
N LYS A 148 34.24 14.25 -32.72
CA LYS A 148 35.49 13.63 -32.23
C LYS A 148 36.18 12.77 -33.28
N ARG A 149 35.41 12.20 -34.21
CA ARG A 149 35.91 11.31 -35.28
C ARG A 149 36.55 12.08 -36.43
N ILE A 150 36.12 13.32 -36.66
CA ILE A 150 36.43 14.09 -37.87
C ILE A 150 37.51 15.14 -37.57
N ASP A 151 38.37 15.40 -38.55
CA ASP A 151 39.34 16.50 -38.49
C ASP A 151 38.61 17.86 -38.56
N PRO A 152 38.96 18.87 -37.74
CA PRO A 152 38.34 20.19 -37.80
C PRO A 152 38.25 20.86 -39.18
N ALA A 153 39.08 20.44 -40.15
CA ALA A 153 39.05 20.95 -41.52
C ALA A 153 37.98 20.31 -42.43
N ASP A 154 37.41 19.17 -42.02
CA ASP A 154 36.49 18.37 -42.81
C ASP A 154 35.02 18.66 -42.50
N PRO A 155 34.10 18.47 -43.48
CA PRO A 155 32.67 18.60 -43.24
C PRO A 155 32.17 17.54 -42.25
N ILE A 156 31.27 17.94 -41.35
CA ILE A 156 30.65 17.04 -40.38
C ILE A 156 29.82 15.98 -41.12
N THR A 157 30.20 14.72 -40.94
CA THR A 157 29.50 13.54 -41.44
C THR A 157 29.07 12.68 -40.26
N ILE A 158 27.78 12.33 -40.19
CA ILE A 158 27.27 11.43 -39.14
C ILE A 158 27.16 10.04 -39.73
N THR A 159 27.77 9.06 -39.07
CA THR A 159 27.65 7.64 -39.39
C THR A 159 26.85 6.92 -38.31
N GLU A 160 26.35 5.71 -38.60
CA GLU A 160 25.60 4.90 -37.64
C GLU A 160 26.40 4.64 -36.35
N GLY A 161 27.72 4.47 -36.46
CA GLY A 161 28.61 4.26 -35.30
C GLY A 161 28.73 5.48 -34.39
N ASP A 162 28.36 6.67 -34.86
CA ASP A 162 28.35 7.91 -34.08
C ASP A 162 27.04 8.05 -33.28
N LEU A 163 25.99 7.30 -33.63
CA LEU A 163 24.66 7.44 -33.02
C LEU A 163 24.60 6.82 -31.63
N GLU A 164 24.13 7.61 -30.67
CA GLU A 164 23.74 7.15 -29.34
C GLU A 164 22.23 7.29 -29.16
N VAL A 165 21.64 6.32 -28.47
CA VAL A 165 20.22 6.32 -28.09
C VAL A 165 20.10 6.37 -26.58
N PHE A 166 19.12 7.12 -26.08
CA PHE A 166 18.74 7.09 -24.68
C PHE A 166 18.25 5.69 -24.31
N GLU A 167 18.73 5.15 -23.20
CA GLU A 167 18.11 3.95 -22.65
C GLU A 167 16.74 4.30 -22.09
N THR A 168 15.79 3.38 -22.23
CA THR A 168 14.47 3.53 -21.62
C THR A 168 14.38 2.69 -20.36
N GLU A 169 13.73 3.23 -19.33
CA GLU A 169 13.47 2.48 -18.11
C GLU A 169 12.53 1.31 -18.40
N HIS A 170 12.91 0.08 -18.04
CA HIS A 170 12.02 -1.07 -18.16
C HIS A 170 11.01 -1.06 -17.02
N ASN A 171 9.78 -0.65 -17.32
CA ASN A 171 8.67 -0.72 -16.38
C ASN A 171 7.89 -2.02 -16.61
N SER A 172 8.19 -3.06 -15.83
CA SER A 172 7.41 -4.30 -15.80
C SER A 172 6.18 -4.10 -14.92
N SER A 173 4.99 -4.30 -15.47
CA SER A 173 3.76 -4.42 -14.68
C SER A 173 3.66 -5.81 -14.06
N CYS A 174 3.31 -5.90 -12.79
CA CYS A 174 3.02 -7.16 -12.10
C CYS A 174 1.51 -7.33 -11.86
N ALA A 175 1.00 -8.55 -12.02
CA ALA A 175 -0.34 -8.92 -11.61
C ALA A 175 -0.25 -9.95 -10.48
N THR A 176 -0.76 -9.61 -9.31
CA THR A 176 -0.69 -10.44 -8.10
C THR A 176 -2.09 -10.92 -7.72
N VAL A 177 -2.24 -12.23 -7.50
CA VAL A 177 -3.49 -12.81 -7.00
C VAL A 177 -3.27 -13.39 -5.62
N VAL A 178 -4.03 -12.93 -4.64
CA VAL A 178 -4.00 -13.44 -3.26
C VAL A 178 -5.18 -14.37 -3.07
N MET A 179 -4.92 -15.65 -2.85
CA MET A 179 -5.96 -16.66 -2.62
C MET A 179 -6.03 -17.03 -1.14
N ILE A 180 -7.20 -16.88 -0.52
CA ILE A 180 -7.45 -17.18 0.89
C ILE A 180 -8.34 -18.41 1.01
N ASP A 181 -7.85 -19.43 1.72
CA ASP A 181 -8.60 -20.64 2.05
C ASP A 181 -9.69 -20.30 3.07
N ILE A 182 -10.94 -20.69 2.81
CA ILE A 182 -12.10 -20.53 3.72
C ILE A 182 -12.65 -21.88 4.21
N SER A 183 -11.90 -22.97 4.02
CA SER A 183 -12.28 -24.32 4.45
C SER A 183 -12.41 -24.43 5.97
N HIS A 184 -13.08 -25.50 6.41
CA HIS A 184 -13.23 -25.83 7.83
C HIS A 184 -11.90 -25.88 8.60
N SER A 185 -10.79 -26.21 7.95
CA SER A 185 -9.47 -26.27 8.58
C SER A 185 -8.96 -24.90 9.06
N MET A 186 -9.47 -23.82 8.50
CA MET A 186 -9.11 -22.44 8.82
C MET A 186 -9.79 -21.90 10.07
N VAL A 187 -10.87 -22.56 10.53
CA VAL A 187 -11.71 -22.13 11.67
C VAL A 187 -11.71 -23.12 12.83
N LEU A 188 -11.64 -24.43 12.59
CA LEU A 188 -11.96 -25.45 13.60
C LEU A 188 -10.78 -25.99 14.43
N TYR A 189 -9.53 -25.85 14.00
CA TYR A 189 -8.39 -26.43 14.72
C TYR A 189 -7.82 -25.49 15.78
N GLY A 190 -8.63 -25.13 16.79
CA GLY A 190 -8.20 -24.51 18.06
C GLY A 190 -7.53 -23.13 17.99
N GLU A 191 -7.14 -22.68 16.80
CA GLU A 191 -6.49 -21.41 16.49
C GLU A 191 -7.20 -20.77 15.30
N ASP A 192 -7.56 -19.49 15.45
CA ASP A 192 -8.15 -18.68 14.38
C ASP A 192 -7.07 -18.36 13.32
N ARG A 193 -7.04 -19.15 12.24
CA ARG A 193 -6.09 -18.98 11.12
C ARG A 193 -6.61 -18.05 10.03
N ILE A 194 -7.94 -17.89 9.96
CA ILE A 194 -8.57 -17.02 8.96
C ILE A 194 -8.28 -15.54 9.24
N THR A 195 -8.28 -15.10 10.50
CA THR A 195 -8.03 -13.70 10.84
C THR A 195 -6.59 -13.27 10.50
N PRO A 196 -5.52 -14.01 10.86
CA PRO A 196 -4.17 -13.73 10.38
C PRO A 196 -4.08 -13.69 8.85
N ALA A 197 -4.75 -14.61 8.14
CA ALA A 197 -4.76 -14.63 6.68
C ALA A 197 -5.38 -13.36 6.09
N LYS A 198 -6.54 -12.92 6.63
CA LYS A 198 -7.17 -11.64 6.24
C LYS A 198 -6.23 -10.45 6.50
N LYS A 199 -5.54 -10.39 7.64
CA LYS A 199 -4.57 -9.31 7.93
C LYS A 199 -3.45 -9.28 6.90
N VAL A 200 -2.86 -10.44 6.58
CA VAL A 200 -1.79 -10.54 5.57
C VAL A 200 -2.29 -10.08 4.20
N ALA A 201 -3.49 -10.48 3.80
CA ALA A 201 -4.09 -10.05 2.55
C ALA A 201 -4.29 -8.52 2.52
N LEU A 202 -4.91 -7.94 3.56
CA LEU A 202 -5.12 -6.50 3.68
C LEU A 202 -3.80 -5.71 3.61
N ALA A 203 -2.78 -6.18 4.32
CA ALA A 203 -1.46 -5.58 4.31
C ALA A 203 -0.77 -5.68 2.94
N LEU A 204 -0.82 -6.85 2.30
CA LEU A 204 -0.23 -7.04 0.97
C LEU A 204 -0.93 -6.17 -0.08
N THR A 205 -2.26 -6.05 -0.01
CA THR A 205 -3.04 -5.13 -0.83
C THR A 205 -2.60 -3.68 -0.62
N GLU A 206 -2.43 -3.23 0.63
CA GLU A 206 -1.94 -1.87 0.89
C GLU A 206 -0.51 -1.67 0.37
N LEU A 207 0.37 -2.66 0.57
CA LEU A 207 1.76 -2.59 0.12
C LEU A 207 1.84 -2.42 -1.39
N ILE A 208 1.09 -3.22 -2.15
CA ILE A 208 1.11 -3.15 -3.62
C ILE A 208 0.47 -1.85 -4.10
N ILE A 209 -0.71 -1.48 -3.60
CA ILE A 209 -1.40 -0.25 -4.03
C ILE A 209 -0.57 1.00 -3.69
N SER A 210 0.11 1.03 -2.55
CA SER A 210 0.90 2.19 -2.12
C SER A 210 2.27 2.28 -2.80
N LYS A 211 2.97 1.15 -2.96
CA LYS A 211 4.35 1.12 -3.48
C LYS A 211 4.41 0.94 -5.00
N TYR A 212 3.46 0.20 -5.58
CA TYR A 212 3.41 -0.15 -7.00
C TYR A 212 2.03 0.18 -7.57
N PRO A 213 1.63 1.46 -7.65
CA PRO A 213 0.28 1.87 -8.03
C PRO A 213 -0.13 1.52 -9.47
N LYS A 214 0.82 1.07 -10.30
CA LYS A 214 0.58 0.59 -11.67
C LYS A 214 0.41 -0.93 -11.76
N ASP A 215 0.63 -1.66 -10.65
CA ASP A 215 0.45 -3.11 -10.58
C ASP A 215 -1.01 -3.47 -10.26
N ALA A 216 -1.42 -4.67 -10.67
CA ALA A 216 -2.73 -5.22 -10.38
C ALA A 216 -2.67 -6.15 -9.16
N ILE A 217 -3.68 -6.07 -8.29
CA ILE A 217 -3.87 -7.01 -7.19
C ILE A 217 -5.34 -7.39 -7.04
N ASP A 218 -5.62 -8.68 -7.07
CA ASP A 218 -6.94 -9.26 -6.83
C ASP A 218 -6.91 -10.22 -5.65
N VAL A 219 -8.01 -10.27 -4.89
CA VAL A 219 -8.16 -11.19 -3.75
C VAL A 219 -9.29 -12.17 -4.05
N LEU A 220 -9.00 -13.47 -3.92
CA LEU A 220 -9.94 -14.56 -4.13
C LEU A 220 -10.13 -15.34 -2.83
N LEU A 221 -11.37 -15.68 -2.51
CA LEU A 221 -11.68 -16.71 -1.51
C LEU A 221 -11.87 -18.04 -2.22
N PHE A 222 -11.36 -19.13 -1.64
CA PHE A 222 -11.58 -20.47 -2.18
C PHE A 222 -11.95 -21.48 -1.10
N GLY A 223 -12.92 -22.34 -1.44
CA GLY A 223 -13.34 -23.52 -0.69
C GLY A 223 -13.75 -24.60 -1.68
N ASP A 224 -15.02 -24.96 -1.70
CA ASP A 224 -15.58 -25.81 -2.77
C ASP A 224 -15.67 -25.05 -4.11
N ASP A 225 -15.88 -23.73 -4.05
CA ASP A 225 -15.86 -22.80 -5.18
C ASP A 225 -14.84 -21.68 -4.95
N ALA A 226 -14.46 -20.96 -6.01
CA ALA A 226 -13.58 -19.79 -5.93
C ALA A 226 -14.34 -18.52 -6.35
N LYS A 227 -14.17 -17.44 -5.58
CA LYS A 227 -14.86 -16.16 -5.82
C LYS A 227 -13.96 -14.96 -5.50
N GLU A 228 -14.00 -13.96 -6.38
CA GLU A 228 -13.39 -12.64 -6.18
C GLU A 228 -14.16 -11.78 -5.18
N VAL A 229 -13.41 -11.01 -4.38
CA VAL A 229 -13.91 -10.15 -3.30
C VAL A 229 -13.58 -8.70 -3.56
#